data_AF-A0A1F2WCQ5-F1
#
_entry.id   AF-A0A1F2WCQ5-F1
#
_cell.length_a   1.000
_cell.length_b   1.000
_cell.length_c   1.000
_cell.angle_alpha   90.00
_cell.angle_beta   90.00
_cell.angle_gamma   90.00
#
_symmetry.space_group_name_H-M   'P 1'
#
loop_
_entity.id
_entity.type
_entity.pdbx_description
1 polymer ?
#
loop_
_entity_poly.entity_id
_entity_poly.type
_entity_poly.pdbx_seq_one_letter_code
_entity_poly.pdbx_strand_id
1 'polypeptide(L)' 'MPYHWLGREILQLIAEGHTTKGVASKLGLSVKTVETHRMQLMERLDIHDVAGLVRYAIRIGLVTPDR' A
#
# COMPACT_ATOMS: atom_id res chain seq x y z
N MET A 1 7.55 15.46 12.39
CA MET A 1 7.85 14.03 12.17
C MET A 1 7.18 13.58 10.88
N PRO A 2 7.91 13.30 9.79
CA PRO A 2 7.30 13.11 8.48
C PRO A 2 7.09 11.63 8.17
N TYR A 3 5.87 11.12 8.38
CA TYR A 3 5.44 9.78 7.94
C TYR A 3 5.05 9.76 6.44
N HIS A 4 5.75 10.51 5.59
CA HIS A 4 5.38 10.69 4.18
C HIS A 4 5.92 9.58 3.25
N TRP A 5 6.67 8.61 3.80
CA TRP A 5 7.41 7.59 3.05
C TRP A 5 6.65 6.26 2.92
N LEU A 6 5.72 5.98 3.84
CA LEU A 6 5.04 4.68 3.95
C LEU A 6 4.02 4.41 2.84
N GLY A 7 3.48 5.46 2.23
CA GLY A 7 2.45 5.31 1.20
C GLY A 7 2.92 4.48 0.00
N ARG A 8 4.22 4.56 -0.35
CA ARG A 8 4.77 3.79 -1.47
C ARG A 8 5.03 2.33 -1.12
N GLU A 9 5.64 2.09 0.04
CA GLU A 9 5.99 0.75 0.52
C GLU A 9 4.73 -0.09 0.83
N ILE A 10 3.72 0.52 1.46
CA ILE A 10 2.44 -0.14 1.72
C ILE A 10 1.75 -0.51 0.39
N LEU A 11 1.76 0.39 -0.58
CA LEU A 11 1.12 0.19 -1.88
C LEU A 11 1.83 -0.92 -2.68
N GLN A 12 3.16 -0.94 -2.65
CA GLN A 12 3.98 -1.99 -3.26
C GLN A 12 3.68 -3.37 -2.66
N LEU A 13 3.71 -3.48 -1.34
CA LEU A 13 3.47 -4.75 -0.67
C LEU A 13 2.02 -5.26 -0.88
N ILE A 14 1.04 -4.35 -0.91
CA ILE A 14 -0.34 -4.69 -1.27
C ILE A 14 -0.44 -5.17 -2.72
N ALA A 15 0.29 -4.52 -3.63
CA ALA A 15 0.33 -4.91 -5.04
C ALA A 15 1.01 -6.27 -5.27
N GLU A 16 2.00 -6.62 -4.44
CA GLU A 16 2.60 -7.96 -4.36
C GLU A 16 1.64 -9.02 -3.77
N GLY A 17 0.46 -8.62 -3.29
CA GLY A 17 -0.54 -9.52 -2.68
C GLY A 17 -0.37 -9.73 -1.19
N HIS A 18 0.47 -8.96 -0.50
CA HIS A 18 0.58 -9.04 0.96
C HIS A 18 -0.66 -8.49 1.65
N THR A 19 -1.11 -9.19 2.69
CA THR A 19 -2.19 -8.71 3.56
C THR A 19 -1.70 -7.57 4.43
N THR A 20 -2.62 -6.71 4.90
CA THR A 20 -2.30 -5.56 5.77
C THR A 20 -1.46 -5.95 7.00
N LYS A 21 -1.69 -7.16 7.55
CA LYS A 21 -0.88 -7.71 8.65
C LYS A 21 0.54 -8.08 8.23
N GLY A 22 0.71 -8.67 7.04
CA GLY A 22 2.01 -8.99 6.47
C GLY A 22 2.81 -7.72 6.16
N VAL A 23 2.15 -6.71 5.59
CA VAL A 23 2.73 -5.38 5.33
C VAL A 23 3.21 -4.73 6.62
N ALA A 24 2.35 -4.72 7.65
CA ALA A 24 2.68 -4.20 8.98
C ALA A 24 3.89 -4.92 9.58
N SER A 25 3.93 -6.27 9.49
CA SER A 25 5.05 -7.06 9.99
C SER A 25 6.35 -6.80 9.22
N LYS A 26 6.30 -6.68 7.89
CA LYS A 26 7.47 -6.37 7.03
C LYS A 26 8.05 -4.99 7.34
N LEU A 27 7.18 -3.99 7.54
CA LEU A 27 7.57 -2.61 7.83
C LEU A 27 7.90 -2.37 9.31
N GLY A 28 7.69 -3.37 10.19
CA GLY A 28 7.82 -3.20 11.63
C GLY A 28 6.80 -2.20 12.21
N LEU A 29 5.66 -2.03 11.54
CA LEU A 29 4.61 -1.08 11.90
C LEU A 29 3.40 -1.78 12.53
N SER A 30 2.59 -1.00 13.24
CA SER A 30 1.31 -1.49 13.70
C SER A 30 0.31 -1.57 12.54
N VAL A 31 -0.50 -2.63 12.53
CA VAL A 31 -1.57 -2.82 11.53
C VAL A 31 -2.47 -1.59 11.44
N LYS A 32 -2.76 -0.97 12.59
CA LYS A 32 -3.56 0.26 12.68
C LYS A 32 -2.97 1.42 11.90
N THR A 33 -1.64 1.57 11.93
CA THR A 33 -0.91 2.60 11.16
C THR A 33 -1.03 2.33 9.66
N VAL A 34 -0.84 1.07 9.25
CA VAL A 34 -0.99 0.66 7.85
C VAL A 34 -2.43 0.86 7.38
N GLU A 35 -3.43 0.54 8.22
CA GLU A 35 -4.84 0.76 7.90
C GLU A 35 -5.19 2.24 7.71
N THR A 36 -4.73 3.12 8.59
CA THR A 36 -4.95 4.57 8.44
C THR A 36 -4.34 5.08 7.13
N HIS A 37 -3.09 4.71 6.83
CA HIS A 37 -2.46 5.10 5.58
C HIS A 37 -3.16 4.51 4.36
N ARG A 38 -3.61 3.25 4.44
CA ARG A 38 -4.36 2.59 3.36
C ARG A 38 -5.70 3.27 3.12
N MET A 39 -6.44 3.64 4.17
CA MET A 39 -7.70 4.37 4.05
C MET A 39 -7.50 5.73 3.39
N GLN A 40 -6.52 6.51 3.85
CA GLN A 40 -6.22 7.81 3.22
C GLN A 40 -5.80 7.66 1.76
N LEU A 41 -5.05 6.60 1.44
CA LEU A 41 -4.63 6.32 0.07
C LEU A 41 -5.82 5.86 -0.80
N MET A 42 -6.66 4.96 -0.29
CA MET A 42 -7.89 4.49 -0.94
C MET A 42 -8.85 5.64 -1.23
N GLU A 43 -9.08 6.52 -0.25
CA GLU A 43 -9.95 7.69 -0.38
C GLU A 43 -9.38 8.70 -1.37
N ARG A 44 -8.08 8.98 -1.33
CA ARG A 44 -7.43 9.90 -2.29
C ARG A 44 -7.37 9.37 -3.71
N LEU A 45 -7.38 8.05 -3.89
CA LEU A 45 -7.30 7.40 -5.20
C LEU A 45 -8.66 6.96 -5.74
N ASP A 46 -9.73 7.10 -4.94
CA ASP A 46 -11.07 6.58 -5.23
C ASP A 46 -11.06 5.06 -5.48
N ILE A 47 -10.27 4.33 -4.68
CA ILE A 47 -10.08 2.90 -4.82
C ILE A 47 -10.64 2.18 -3.60
N HIS A 48 -11.66 1.36 -3.84
CA HIS A 48 -12.36 0.63 -2.78
C HIS A 48 -11.92 -0.83 -2.67
N ASP A 49 -11.03 -1.30 -3.54
CA ASP A 49 -10.63 -2.70 -3.61
C ASP A 49 -9.11 -2.87 -3.81
N VAL A 50 -8.57 -3.95 -3.24
CA VAL A 50 -7.15 -4.32 -3.38
C VAL A 50 -6.78 -4.49 -4.86
N ALA A 51 -7.65 -5.08 -5.68
CA ALA A 51 -7.41 -5.24 -7.11
C ALA A 51 -7.37 -3.90 -7.86
N GLY A 52 -8.10 -2.89 -7.36
CA GLY A 52 -8.00 -1.52 -7.88
C GLY A 52 -6.67 -0.88 -7.51
N LEU A 53 -6.20 -1.11 -6.28
CA LEU A 53 -4.91 -0.61 -5.78
C LEU A 53 -3.74 -1.20 -6.55
N VAL A 54 -3.76 -2.52 -6.79
CA VAL A 54 -2.74 -3.23 -7.59
C VAL A 54 -2.70 -2.68 -9.01
N ARG A 55 -3.85 -2.56 -9.68
CA ARG A 55 -3.93 -1.98 -11.03
C ARG A 55 -3.43 -0.54 -11.08
N TYR A 56 -3.77 0.26 -10.06
CA TYR A 56 -3.27 1.62 -9.94
C TYR A 56 -1.75 1.65 -9.78
N ALA A 57 -1.20 0.80 -8.90
CA ALA A 57 0.23 0.65 -8.65
C ALA A 57 1.03 0.37 -9.94
N ILE A 58 0.52 -0.56 -10.74
CA ILE A 58 1.08 -0.91 -12.05
C ILE A 58 0.94 0.27 -13.02
N ARG A 59 -0.22 0.92 -13.05
CA ARG A 59 -0.50 2.05 -13.95
C ARG A 59 0.41 3.26 -13.71
N ILE A 60 0.75 3.54 -12.45
CA ILE A 60 1.66 4.64 -12.11
C ILE A 60 3.14 4.23 -12.14
N GLY A 61 3.45 2.96 -12.44
CA GLY A 61 4.81 2.43 -12.45
C GLY A 61 5.46 2.34 -11.07
N LEU A 62 4.67 2.31 -9.98
CA LEU A 62 5.19 2.20 -8.62
C LEU A 62 5.70 0.78 -8.30
N VAL A 63 5.20 -0.20 -9.05
CA VAL A 63 5.52 -1.61 -8.88
C VAL A 63 6.03 -2.08 -10.22
N THR A 64 7.35 -2.15 -10.34
CA THR A 64 7.98 -3.04 -11.31
C THR A 64 7.69 -4.46 -10.82
N PRO A 65 6.98 -5.31 -11.60
CA PRO A 65 7.01 -6.73 -11.34
C PRO A 65 8.49 -7.11 -11.36
N ASP A 66 9.03 -7.42 -10.19
CA ASP A 66 10.41 -7.88 -10.07
C ASP A 66 10.54 -9.14 -10.92
N ARG A 67 11.56 -9.16 -11.77
CA ARG A 67 11.77 -10.15 -12.83
C ARG A 67 12.08 -11.54 -12.27
#